data_AF-A0AAX2KL97-F1
#
_entry.id   AF-A0AAX2KL97-F1
#
_cell.length_a   1.000
_cell.length_b   1.000
_cell.length_c   1.000
_cell.angle_alpha   90.00
_cell.angle_beta   90.00
_cell.angle_gamma   90.00
#
_symmetry.space_group_name_H-M   'P 1'
#
loop_
_entity.id
_entity.type
_entity.pdbx_description
1 polymer ?
#
loop_
_entity_poly.entity_id
_entity_poly.type
_entity_poly.pdbx_seq_one_letter_code
_entity_poly.pdbx_strand_id
1 'polypeptide(L)'
;MSTANTWSARQTFNGGITGALTGNADTATKLKTARTIGGVVFDGSANINLPGVNTTGNQNTTGNAATATKLATARNINGVKFDGSGDININTLVSRGRVTALSGSTQGAAGIQMYEAYNNSYPTTYGNVLHMKGASAAGEGELLIGWSGTSGAHAPVFIRSRRDYTGAAWSEWAQVYTSKDSIPGVNTTGNQNTTGNAASATTLQTARTINGVSFDGSANISLSPANIGCPASPTGWLTTGNNGESITTAQLVTLLQNNGHSIRKHGSLVVLGVCK
;
A
#
# COMPACT_ATOMS: atom_id res chain seq x y z
N MET A 1 53.12 86.14 53.16
CA MET A 1 52.05 86.13 54.17
C MET A 1 50.99 85.15 53.71
N SER A 2 50.91 83.97 54.32
CA SER A 2 49.77 83.07 54.14
C SER A 2 48.86 83.28 55.35
N THR A 3 47.81 84.07 55.18
CA THR A 3 46.75 84.17 56.20
C THR A 3 45.80 83.00 55.97
N ALA A 4 45.80 82.04 56.89
CA ALA A 4 44.80 80.99 56.89
C ALA A 4 43.40 81.65 56.95
N ASN A 5 42.57 81.41 55.95
CA ASN A 5 41.18 81.86 55.95
C ASN A 5 40.31 80.73 56.48
N THR A 6 39.67 80.95 57.63
CA THR A 6 38.69 80.04 58.22
C THR A 6 37.29 80.52 57.85
N TRP A 7 36.50 79.66 57.21
CA TRP A 7 35.14 79.98 56.79
C TRP A 7 34.17 79.23 57.69
N SER A 8 33.42 79.95 58.51
CA SER A 8 32.51 79.38 59.52
C SER A 8 31.09 79.08 59.01
N ALA A 9 30.73 79.58 57.82
CA ALA A 9 29.46 79.30 57.15
C ALA A 9 29.68 78.61 55.80
N ARG A 10 28.69 77.85 55.31
CA ARG A 10 28.72 77.21 53.98
C ARG A 10 28.98 78.27 52.91
N GLN A 11 29.89 77.97 51.99
CA GLN A 11 30.23 78.82 50.87
C GLN A 11 29.91 78.13 49.56
N THR A 12 29.49 78.90 48.58
CA THR A 12 29.30 78.45 47.20
C THR A 12 30.36 79.12 46.35
N PHE A 13 31.20 78.34 45.68
CA PHE A 13 32.25 78.85 44.80
C PHE A 13 31.81 78.70 43.34
N ASN A 14 31.44 79.82 42.70
CA ASN A 14 30.90 79.81 41.33
C ASN A 14 31.97 79.58 40.24
N GLY A 15 33.26 79.67 40.57
CA GLY A 15 34.38 79.46 39.66
C GLY A 15 35.20 78.18 39.91
N GLY A 16 34.71 77.29 40.78
CA GLY A 16 35.49 76.16 41.28
C GLY A 16 36.51 76.57 42.35
N ILE A 17 37.22 75.59 42.91
CA ILE A 17 38.31 75.79 43.87
C ILE A 17 39.58 75.23 43.22
N THR A 18 40.63 76.04 43.10
CA THR A 18 41.95 75.64 42.58
C THR A 18 43.02 75.88 43.63
N GLY A 19 43.75 74.83 44.00
CA GLY A 19 44.80 74.83 45.03
C GLY A 19 45.04 73.40 45.52
N ALA A 20 46.09 73.16 46.30
CA ALA A 20 46.31 71.85 46.91
C ALA A 20 45.23 71.58 47.97
N LEU A 21 44.34 70.61 47.74
CA LEU A 21 43.41 70.18 48.79
C LEU A 21 44.14 69.33 49.82
N THR A 22 43.98 69.64 51.10
CA THR A 22 44.45 68.78 52.18
C THR A 22 43.56 67.55 52.27
N GLY A 23 44.04 66.42 51.75
CA GLY A 23 43.31 65.15 51.69
C GLY A 23 43.57 64.42 50.37
N ASN A 24 42.95 63.26 50.19
CA ASN A 24 43.26 62.39 49.04
C ASN A 24 42.50 62.74 47.76
N ALA A 25 41.70 63.82 47.71
CA ALA A 25 40.79 64.09 46.59
C ALA A 25 41.52 64.34 45.26
N ASP A 26 42.60 65.14 45.28
CA ASP A 26 43.29 65.58 44.05
C ASP A 26 44.26 64.53 43.48
N THR A 27 44.64 63.53 44.30
CA THR A 27 45.66 62.52 43.93
C THR A 27 45.19 61.09 44.21
N ALA A 28 43.87 60.85 44.32
CA ALA A 28 43.33 59.53 44.64
C ALA A 28 43.63 58.53 43.51
N THR A 29 44.65 57.72 43.70
CA THR A 29 44.95 56.52 42.90
C THR A 29 44.32 55.25 43.49
N LYS A 30 43.73 55.36 44.69
CA LYS A 30 43.07 54.27 45.42
C LYS A 30 41.79 54.73 46.12
N LEU A 31 40.82 53.82 46.26
CA LEU A 31 39.65 53.96 47.11
C LEU A 31 40.07 54.06 48.58
N LYS A 32 39.62 55.11 49.27
CA LYS A 32 39.87 55.31 50.71
C LYS A 32 39.43 54.11 51.57
N THR A 33 38.36 53.44 51.15
CA THR A 33 37.95 52.17 51.72
C THR A 33 37.79 51.18 50.58
N ALA A 34 38.69 50.20 50.53
CA ALA A 34 38.61 49.13 49.55
C ALA A 34 37.27 48.40 49.66
N ARG A 35 36.75 47.94 48.53
CA ARG A 35 35.49 47.19 48.45
C ARG A 35 35.78 45.76 48.06
N THR A 36 35.03 44.84 48.62
CA THR A 36 35.08 43.44 48.19
C THR A 36 34.11 43.25 47.03
N ILE A 37 34.61 42.87 45.85
CA ILE A 37 33.81 42.58 44.65
C ILE A 37 34.08 41.13 44.26
N GLY A 38 33.05 40.28 44.23
CA GLY A 38 33.21 38.86 43.92
C GLY A 38 34.19 38.13 44.87
N GLY A 39 34.31 38.57 46.12
CA GLY A 39 35.23 38.01 47.11
C GLY A 39 36.67 38.57 47.07
N VAL A 40 37.01 39.41 46.09
CA VAL A 40 38.35 40.01 45.95
C VAL A 40 38.34 41.46 46.44
N VAL A 41 39.32 41.84 47.25
CA VAL A 41 39.49 43.22 47.71
C VAL A 41 39.97 44.09 46.55
N PHE A 42 39.24 45.15 46.26
CA PHE A 42 39.52 46.09 45.20
C PHE A 42 39.63 47.51 45.75
N ASP A 43 40.79 48.12 45.54
CA ASP A 43 41.06 49.50 45.89
C ASP A 43 41.30 50.40 44.67
N GLY A 44 41.24 49.88 43.44
CA GLY A 44 41.41 50.66 42.21
C GLY A 44 42.87 50.87 41.75
N SER A 45 43.87 50.35 42.48
CA SER A 45 45.27 50.50 42.07
C SER A 45 45.75 49.58 40.96
N ALA A 46 44.99 48.53 40.67
CA ALA A 46 45.24 47.61 39.56
C ALA A 46 43.90 47.10 39.01
N ASN A 47 43.92 46.48 37.82
CA ASN A 47 42.77 45.76 37.30
C ASN A 47 42.32 44.65 38.26
N ILE A 48 41.02 44.40 38.31
CA ILE A 48 40.45 43.33 39.13
C ILE A 48 40.44 42.00 38.37
N ASN A 49 40.93 40.96 39.03
CA ASN A 49 40.83 39.59 38.58
C ASN A 49 39.78 38.87 39.43
N LEU A 50 38.65 38.54 38.83
CA LEU A 50 37.52 37.93 39.51
C LEU A 50 37.54 36.41 39.29
N PRO A 51 37.56 35.61 40.37
CA PRO A 51 37.44 34.16 40.29
C PRO A 51 36.18 33.75 39.52
N GLY A 52 36.33 32.95 38.46
CA GLY A 52 35.24 32.48 37.60
C GLY A 52 34.94 33.36 36.39
N VAL A 53 35.65 34.47 36.20
CA VAL A 53 35.50 35.37 35.03
C VAL A 53 36.76 35.39 34.17
N ASN A 54 37.80 36.06 34.64
CA ASN A 54 39.09 36.23 33.95
C ASN A 54 40.25 35.55 34.70
N THR A 55 39.95 34.87 35.81
CA THR A 55 40.87 34.03 36.56
C THR A 55 40.13 32.79 37.03
N THR A 56 40.83 31.65 37.13
CA THR A 56 40.26 30.41 37.64
C THR A 56 39.65 30.63 39.02
N GLY A 57 38.38 30.26 39.19
CA GLY A 57 37.66 30.38 40.46
C GLY A 57 36.92 29.10 40.82
N ASN A 58 36.30 29.09 42.00
CA ASN A 58 35.41 28.01 42.44
C ASN A 58 33.93 28.25 42.06
N GLN A 59 33.64 29.37 41.39
CA GLN A 59 32.33 29.63 40.83
C GLN A 59 32.02 28.58 39.78
N ASN A 60 30.81 28.04 39.85
CA ASN A 60 30.33 27.07 38.89
C ASN A 60 29.91 27.81 37.61
N THR A 61 30.87 28.14 36.74
CA THR A 61 30.64 28.43 35.31
C THR A 61 30.67 27.15 34.48
N THR A 62 30.61 25.98 35.14
CA THR A 62 30.94 24.64 34.62
C THR A 62 29.90 24.05 33.67
N GLY A 63 28.92 24.83 33.21
CA GLY A 63 28.19 24.45 32.03
C GLY A 63 29.10 24.51 30.81
N ASN A 64 29.01 23.53 29.91
CA ASN A 64 29.67 23.57 28.60
C ASN A 64 29.14 24.72 27.69
N ALA A 65 28.57 25.80 28.21
CA ALA A 65 27.78 26.77 27.44
C ALA A 65 28.52 27.34 26.21
N ALA A 66 29.83 27.58 26.32
CA ALA A 66 30.62 28.13 25.22
C ALA A 66 31.11 27.08 24.19
N THR A 67 31.12 25.78 24.54
CA THR A 67 31.75 24.72 23.72
C THR A 67 30.97 23.40 23.70
N ALA A 68 29.70 23.39 24.11
CA ALA A 68 28.90 22.17 24.22
C ALA A 68 28.65 21.58 22.84
N THR A 69 29.42 20.55 22.50
CA THR A 69 29.18 19.70 21.32
C THR A 69 28.46 18.41 21.69
N LYS A 70 28.26 18.14 23.00
CA LYS A 70 27.60 16.94 23.52
C LYS A 70 26.73 17.20 24.75
N LEU A 71 25.66 16.42 24.90
CA LEU A 71 24.88 16.30 26.13
C LEU A 71 25.70 15.57 27.19
N ALA A 72 25.73 16.10 28.42
CA ALA A 72 26.40 15.47 29.56
C ALA A 72 25.84 14.07 29.86
N THR A 73 24.53 13.91 29.72
CA THR A 73 23.85 12.61 29.76
C THR A 73 23.12 12.40 28.45
N ALA A 74 23.61 11.48 27.63
CA ALA A 74 22.95 11.07 26.40
C ALA A 74 21.53 10.59 26.69
N ARG A 75 20.60 10.89 25.77
CA ARG A 75 19.20 10.47 25.87
C ARG A 75 18.93 9.41 24.81
N ASN A 76 18.05 8.45 25.11
CA ASN A 76 17.59 7.51 24.10
C ASN A 76 16.41 8.15 23.34
N ILE A 77 16.52 8.23 22.01
CA ILE A 77 15.47 8.68 21.11
C ILE A 77 15.13 7.49 20.21
N ASN A 78 13.92 6.94 20.35
CA ASN A 78 13.51 5.69 19.67
C ASN A 78 14.54 4.55 19.80
N GLY A 79 15.13 4.40 20.99
CA GLY A 79 16.14 3.37 21.27
C GLY A 79 17.56 3.69 20.80
N VAL A 80 17.77 4.76 20.03
CA VAL A 80 19.10 5.24 19.63
C VAL A 80 19.65 6.18 20.70
N LYS A 81 20.85 5.88 21.20
CA LYS A 81 21.55 6.74 22.18
C LYS A 81 22.07 7.99 21.46
N PHE A 82 21.59 9.16 21.86
CA PHE A 82 21.92 10.45 21.27
C PHE A 82 22.61 11.35 22.29
N ASP A 83 23.83 11.77 21.97
CA ASP A 83 24.61 12.73 22.76
C ASP A 83 24.82 14.06 22.02
N GLY A 84 24.30 14.26 20.81
CA GLY A 84 24.44 15.52 20.07
C GLY A 84 25.73 15.69 19.27
N SER A 85 26.67 14.73 19.31
CA SER A 85 27.92 14.86 18.54
C SER A 85 27.82 14.59 17.04
N GLY A 86 26.67 14.13 16.58
CA GLY A 86 26.37 13.91 15.18
C GLY A 86 24.88 13.79 14.95
N ASP A 87 24.50 13.72 13.69
CA ASP A 87 23.10 13.57 13.29
C ASP A 87 22.54 12.23 13.78
N ILE A 88 21.23 12.24 14.07
CA ILE A 88 20.49 11.03 14.39
C ILE A 88 19.77 10.53 13.13
N ASN A 89 19.95 9.25 12.82
CA ASN A 89 19.11 8.55 11.85
C ASN A 89 18.12 7.66 12.61
N ILE A 90 16.81 7.89 12.38
CA ILE A 90 15.74 7.08 12.96
C ILE A 90 15.02 6.39 11.81
N ASN A 91 15.45 5.18 11.49
CA ASN A 91 14.73 4.34 10.54
C ASN A 91 13.33 4.04 11.11
N THR A 92 12.29 4.56 10.46
CA THR A 92 10.90 4.49 10.94
C THR A 92 10.26 3.12 10.76
N LEU A 93 10.80 2.30 9.85
CA LEU A 93 10.45 0.88 9.70
C LEU A 93 11.73 0.07 9.52
N VAL A 94 12.06 -0.74 10.52
CA VAL A 94 13.20 -1.67 10.49
C VAL A 94 12.73 -3.10 10.69
N SER A 95 13.48 -4.05 10.11
CA SER A 95 13.26 -5.47 10.38
C SER A 95 13.39 -5.75 11.87
N ARG A 96 12.43 -6.49 12.42
CA ARG A 96 12.55 -7.13 13.73
C ARG A 96 13.19 -8.52 13.63
N GLY A 97 13.73 -8.87 12.47
CA GLY A 97 14.29 -10.17 12.16
C GLY A 97 13.21 -11.21 11.93
N ARG A 98 13.60 -12.47 12.08
CA ARG A 98 12.75 -13.65 11.85
C ARG A 98 11.74 -13.80 12.99
N VAL A 99 10.45 -13.66 12.68
CA VAL A 99 9.36 -13.80 13.66
C VAL A 99 8.44 -14.92 13.20
N THR A 100 8.15 -15.91 14.05
CA THR A 100 7.22 -16.99 13.68
C THR A 100 5.81 -16.45 13.46
N ALA A 101 5.12 -16.96 12.44
CA ALA A 101 3.76 -16.57 12.14
C ALA A 101 2.84 -16.74 13.36
N LEU A 102 2.14 -15.67 13.72
CA LEU A 102 1.13 -15.68 14.78
C LEU A 102 -0.01 -16.63 14.40
N SER A 103 -0.60 -17.31 15.39
CA SER A 103 -1.67 -18.28 15.19
C SER A 103 -2.71 -18.17 16.30
N GLY A 104 -3.88 -18.79 16.10
CA GLY A 104 -4.99 -18.71 17.04
C GLY A 104 -5.34 -17.26 17.37
N SER A 105 -5.44 -16.93 18.65
CA SER A 105 -5.75 -15.58 19.14
C SER A 105 -4.53 -14.74 19.54
N THR A 106 -3.31 -15.23 19.33
CA THR A 106 -2.07 -14.52 19.71
C THR A 106 -1.92 -13.21 18.96
N GLN A 107 -1.61 -12.14 19.69
CA GLN A 107 -1.46 -10.79 19.16
C GLN A 107 0.01 -10.41 18.96
N GLY A 108 0.27 -9.60 17.94
CA GLY A 108 1.56 -8.94 17.77
C GLY A 108 1.68 -7.67 18.61
N ALA A 109 2.82 -6.98 18.48
CA ALA A 109 3.04 -5.72 19.17
C ALA A 109 2.38 -4.55 18.41
N ALA A 110 1.96 -3.53 19.16
CA ALA A 110 1.31 -2.35 18.58
C ALA A 110 2.23 -1.58 17.61
N GLY A 111 1.60 -0.93 16.62
CA GLY A 111 2.26 -0.13 15.59
C GLY A 111 2.40 -0.85 14.25
N ILE A 112 3.31 -0.35 13.42
CA ILE A 112 3.70 -0.95 12.15
C ILE A 112 5.05 -1.64 12.35
N GLN A 113 5.12 -2.92 12.06
CA GLN A 113 6.32 -3.74 12.27
C GLN A 113 6.66 -4.51 11.00
N MET A 114 7.95 -4.68 10.73
CA MET A 114 8.43 -5.50 9.64
C MET A 114 9.09 -6.76 10.20
N TYR A 115 8.69 -7.92 9.71
CA TYR A 115 9.27 -9.21 10.06
C TYR A 115 9.86 -9.91 8.84
N GLU A 116 10.76 -10.85 9.08
CA GLU A 116 11.25 -11.79 8.08
C GLU A 116 10.48 -13.12 8.20
N ALA A 117 9.84 -13.52 7.10
CA ALA A 117 9.41 -14.90 6.91
C ALA A 117 10.65 -15.70 6.49
N TYR A 118 11.01 -16.71 7.28
CA TYR A 118 12.18 -17.55 7.05
C TYR A 118 11.98 -18.92 7.72
N ASN A 119 11.26 -19.81 7.02
CA ASN A 119 10.91 -21.15 7.47
C ASN A 119 10.26 -21.18 8.88
N ASN A 120 9.28 -20.30 9.08
CA ASN A 120 8.70 -20.00 10.38
C ASN A 120 7.17 -19.87 10.30
N SER A 121 6.56 -20.82 9.59
CA SER A 121 5.10 -21.04 9.54
C SER A 121 4.27 -20.00 8.79
N TYR A 122 4.89 -19.11 8.02
CA TYR A 122 4.18 -18.31 7.03
C TYR A 122 3.84 -19.12 5.77
N PRO A 123 2.84 -18.70 4.97
CA PRO A 123 2.49 -19.33 3.69
C PRO A 123 3.66 -19.50 2.72
N THR A 124 4.64 -18.59 2.76
CA THR A 124 5.87 -18.68 1.97
C THR A 124 7.05 -19.03 2.86
N THR A 125 7.96 -19.85 2.36
CA THR A 125 9.20 -20.19 3.09
C THR A 125 10.06 -18.95 3.38
N TYR A 126 10.14 -18.01 2.44
CA TYR A 126 10.94 -16.78 2.56
C TYR A 126 10.14 -15.57 2.11
N GLY A 127 10.27 -14.45 2.83
CA GLY A 127 9.52 -13.23 2.54
C GLY A 127 9.70 -12.14 3.60
N ASN A 128 8.99 -11.03 3.39
CA ASN A 128 8.83 -9.98 4.40
C ASN A 128 7.36 -9.87 4.80
N VAL A 129 7.10 -9.61 6.07
CA VAL A 129 5.75 -9.40 6.60
C VAL A 129 5.64 -8.00 7.14
N LEU A 130 4.64 -7.27 6.70
CA LEU A 130 4.19 -6.04 7.33
C LEU A 130 3.06 -6.38 8.30
N HIS A 131 3.31 -6.19 9.58
CA HIS A 131 2.34 -6.38 10.66
C HIS A 131 1.83 -5.02 11.15
N MET A 132 0.52 -4.90 11.30
CA MET A 132 -0.15 -3.65 11.66
C MET A 132 -1.13 -3.87 12.80
N LYS A 133 -0.95 -3.13 13.89
CA LYS A 133 -1.83 -3.16 15.06
C LYS A 133 -2.05 -1.77 15.64
N GLY A 134 -3.30 -1.44 15.98
CA GLY A 134 -3.61 -0.19 16.68
C GLY A 134 -3.06 -0.15 18.11
N ALA A 135 -2.84 1.03 18.67
CA ALA A 135 -2.31 1.17 20.03
C ALA A 135 -3.27 0.63 21.12
N SER A 136 -4.57 0.83 20.92
CA SER A 136 -5.60 0.45 21.91
C SER A 136 -6.52 -0.67 21.41
N ALA A 137 -6.76 -0.74 20.09
CA ALA A 137 -7.65 -1.73 19.51
C ALA A 137 -6.95 -3.09 19.36
N ALA A 138 -7.72 -4.17 19.57
CA ALA A 138 -7.20 -5.52 19.42
C ALA A 138 -7.07 -5.95 17.94
N GLY A 139 -7.59 -5.18 16.99
CA GLY A 139 -7.62 -5.55 15.57
C GLY A 139 -6.24 -5.46 14.91
N GLU A 140 -5.95 -6.42 14.05
CA GLU A 140 -4.63 -6.58 13.42
C GLU A 140 -4.77 -6.98 11.94
N GLY A 141 -3.75 -6.61 11.16
CA GLY A 141 -3.63 -6.98 9.76
C GLY A 141 -2.20 -7.34 9.42
N GLU A 142 -2.02 -8.32 8.53
CA GLU A 142 -0.72 -8.67 8.01
C GLU A 142 -0.74 -8.76 6.48
N LEU A 143 0.33 -8.24 5.87
CA LEU A 143 0.66 -8.38 4.46
C LEU A 143 2.01 -9.10 4.35
N LEU A 144 2.02 -10.27 3.75
CA LEU A 144 3.22 -11.05 3.46
C LEU A 144 3.56 -10.91 1.97
N ILE A 145 4.81 -10.55 1.67
CA ILE A 145 5.37 -10.55 0.32
C ILE A 145 6.47 -11.60 0.29
N GLY A 146 6.24 -12.67 -0.48
CA GLY A 146 7.24 -13.72 -0.65
C GLY A 146 8.50 -13.22 -1.36
N TRP A 147 9.60 -13.95 -1.21
CA TRP A 147 10.77 -13.77 -2.06
C TRP A 147 10.78 -14.80 -3.17
N SER A 148 11.02 -14.33 -4.40
CA SER A 148 11.14 -15.23 -5.53
C SER A 148 12.45 -16.01 -5.43
N GLY A 149 12.39 -17.32 -5.65
CA GLY A 149 13.60 -18.14 -5.79
C GLY A 149 14.34 -17.91 -7.11
N THR A 150 13.74 -17.17 -8.06
CA THR A 150 14.30 -16.90 -9.39
C THR A 150 14.39 -15.40 -9.64
N SER A 151 15.56 -14.92 -10.08
CA SER A 151 15.78 -13.50 -10.37
C SER A 151 14.80 -12.98 -11.42
N GLY A 152 14.11 -11.88 -11.10
CA GLY A 152 13.13 -11.25 -11.99
C GLY A 152 11.74 -11.93 -12.03
N ALA A 153 11.56 -13.08 -11.38
CA ALA A 153 10.25 -13.71 -11.26
C ALA A 153 9.42 -13.11 -10.11
N HIS A 154 8.09 -13.26 -10.21
CA HIS A 154 7.15 -12.79 -9.20
C HIS A 154 6.98 -13.80 -8.07
N ALA A 155 6.87 -13.31 -6.84
CA ALA A 155 6.54 -14.12 -5.67
C ALA A 155 5.09 -13.84 -5.24
N PRO A 156 4.43 -14.81 -4.58
CA PRO A 156 3.07 -14.62 -4.12
C PRO A 156 3.00 -13.60 -2.98
N VAL A 157 1.86 -12.93 -2.90
CA VAL A 157 1.50 -11.98 -1.84
C VAL A 157 0.31 -12.53 -1.08
N PHE A 158 0.35 -12.49 0.24
CA PHE A 158 -0.74 -12.95 1.09
C PHE A 158 -1.18 -11.88 2.07
N ILE A 159 -2.46 -11.88 2.40
CA ILE A 159 -3.05 -11.03 3.42
C ILE A 159 -3.82 -11.86 4.43
N ARG A 160 -3.90 -11.36 5.66
CA ARG A 160 -4.82 -11.86 6.67
C ARG A 160 -5.18 -10.77 7.65
N SER A 161 -6.25 -10.99 8.40
CA SER A 161 -6.69 -10.07 9.43
C SER A 161 -7.11 -10.79 10.70
N ARG A 162 -7.18 -10.04 11.78
CA ARG A 162 -7.74 -10.46 13.05
C ARG A 162 -8.69 -9.38 13.52
N ARG A 163 -9.92 -9.79 13.86
CA ARG A 163 -10.98 -8.87 14.32
C ARG A 163 -10.55 -8.14 15.60
N ASP A 164 -11.13 -6.97 15.82
CA ASP A 164 -10.97 -6.06 16.97
C ASP A 164 -11.51 -6.59 18.31
N TYR A 165 -11.27 -7.86 18.62
CA TYR A 165 -11.63 -8.50 19.88
C TYR A 165 -10.49 -9.41 20.37
N THR A 166 -10.21 -9.45 21.67
CA THR A 166 -9.04 -10.15 22.24
C THR A 166 -9.07 -11.66 22.05
N GLY A 167 -10.26 -12.28 22.01
CA GLY A 167 -10.41 -13.71 21.73
C GLY A 167 -10.51 -14.06 20.24
N ALA A 168 -10.47 -13.08 19.32
CA ALA A 168 -10.58 -13.35 17.89
C ALA A 168 -9.39 -14.17 17.39
N ALA A 169 -9.65 -15.19 16.60
CA ALA A 169 -8.61 -15.91 15.89
C ALA A 169 -8.16 -15.10 14.65
N TRP A 170 -6.92 -15.32 14.23
CA TRP A 170 -6.46 -14.92 12.90
C TRP A 170 -7.29 -15.60 11.82
N SER A 171 -7.64 -14.86 10.77
CA SER A 171 -8.12 -15.49 9.54
C SER A 171 -7.02 -16.39 8.97
N GLU A 172 -7.44 -17.36 8.17
CA GLU A 172 -6.50 -18.01 7.27
C GLU A 172 -5.84 -16.98 6.34
N TRP A 173 -4.67 -17.32 5.82
CA TRP A 173 -3.98 -16.51 4.84
C TRP A 173 -4.70 -16.61 3.50
N ALA A 174 -5.00 -15.46 2.90
CA ALA A 174 -5.56 -15.37 1.56
C ALA A 174 -4.51 -14.81 0.60
N GLN A 175 -4.33 -15.45 -0.55
CA GLN A 175 -3.45 -14.94 -1.59
C GLN A 175 -4.10 -13.76 -2.31
N VAL A 176 -3.32 -12.71 -2.55
CA VAL A 176 -3.68 -11.61 -3.45
C VAL A 176 -3.21 -11.97 -4.85
N TYR A 177 -4.15 -12.16 -5.77
CA TYR A 177 -3.85 -12.48 -7.16
C TYR A 177 -3.57 -11.21 -7.98
N THR A 178 -2.62 -11.33 -8.89
CA THR A 178 -2.18 -10.30 -9.85
C THR A 178 -2.38 -10.79 -11.27
N SER A 179 -2.14 -9.91 -12.26
CA SER A 179 -2.18 -10.29 -13.68
C SER A 179 -1.10 -11.30 -14.10
N LYS A 180 -0.17 -11.64 -13.20
CA LYS A 180 0.85 -12.66 -13.42
C LYS A 180 0.51 -14.00 -12.80
N ASP A 181 -0.52 -14.06 -11.97
CA ASP A 181 -0.98 -15.29 -11.36
C ASP A 181 -1.96 -16.02 -12.29
N SER A 182 -1.90 -17.36 -12.27
CA SER A 182 -2.92 -18.20 -12.89
C SER A 182 -4.03 -18.45 -11.88
N ILE A 183 -5.17 -17.78 -12.06
CA ILE A 183 -6.33 -17.95 -11.18
C ILE A 183 -7.15 -19.17 -11.66
N PRO A 184 -7.46 -20.15 -10.79
CA PRO A 184 -8.27 -21.31 -11.18
C PRO A 184 -9.60 -20.89 -11.82
N GLY A 185 -9.90 -21.43 -13.01
CA GLY A 185 -11.15 -21.16 -13.73
C GLY A 185 -11.21 -19.81 -14.46
N VAL A 186 -10.09 -19.07 -14.50
CA VAL A 186 -9.98 -17.79 -15.22
C VAL A 186 -8.85 -17.88 -16.25
N ASN A 187 -9.09 -17.37 -17.46
CA ASN A 187 -8.06 -17.29 -18.49
C ASN A 187 -7.04 -16.18 -18.19
N THR A 188 -5.93 -16.16 -18.93
CA THR A 188 -4.85 -15.17 -18.75
C THR A 188 -5.30 -13.71 -18.93
N THR A 189 -6.38 -13.47 -19.69
CA THR A 189 -6.96 -12.12 -19.89
C THR A 189 -7.92 -11.69 -18.77
N GLY A 190 -8.22 -12.55 -17.80
CA GLY A 190 -9.04 -12.20 -16.63
C GLY A 190 -10.53 -11.98 -16.92
N ASN A 191 -11.02 -12.30 -18.12
CA ASN A 191 -12.34 -11.89 -18.60
C ASN A 191 -13.35 -13.05 -18.75
N GLN A 192 -13.04 -14.23 -18.21
CA GLN A 192 -13.90 -15.41 -18.34
C GLN A 192 -14.02 -16.15 -17.02
N ASN A 193 -15.25 -16.53 -16.67
CA ASN A 193 -15.52 -17.61 -15.73
C ASN A 193 -15.73 -18.88 -16.56
N THR A 194 -14.75 -19.78 -16.56
CA THR A 194 -14.83 -21.08 -17.25
C THR A 194 -15.02 -22.23 -16.27
N THR A 195 -15.78 -22.05 -15.18
CA THR A 195 -16.18 -23.19 -14.35
C THR A 195 -17.07 -24.12 -15.16
N GLY A 196 -16.50 -25.23 -15.66
CA GLY A 196 -17.17 -26.24 -16.46
C GLY A 196 -16.37 -26.66 -17.71
N ASN A 197 -17.00 -27.39 -18.63
CA ASN A 197 -16.32 -27.85 -19.85
C ASN A 197 -16.15 -26.74 -20.91
N ALA A 198 -16.62 -25.51 -20.69
CA ALA A 198 -16.69 -24.48 -21.73
C ALA A 198 -15.34 -24.19 -22.44
N ALA A 199 -14.22 -24.23 -21.71
CA ALA A 199 -12.89 -23.97 -22.28
C ALA A 199 -12.32 -25.14 -23.10
N SER A 200 -12.81 -26.38 -22.88
CA SER A 200 -12.32 -27.60 -23.53
C SER A 200 -13.40 -28.34 -24.32
N ALA A 201 -14.64 -27.81 -24.35
CA ALA A 201 -15.79 -28.47 -24.95
C ALA A 201 -15.66 -28.49 -26.47
N THR A 202 -15.25 -29.64 -26.98
CA THR A 202 -15.45 -30.01 -28.39
C THR A 202 -16.85 -30.56 -28.63
N THR A 203 -17.57 -30.96 -27.56
CA THR A 203 -18.95 -31.45 -27.58
C THR A 203 -19.76 -30.95 -26.37
N LEU A 204 -21.09 -30.97 -26.48
CA LEU A 204 -22.03 -30.74 -25.38
C LEU A 204 -21.85 -31.84 -24.32
N GLN A 205 -21.70 -31.46 -23.05
CA GLN A 205 -21.57 -32.41 -21.94
C GLN A 205 -22.75 -33.38 -21.84
N THR A 206 -23.93 -32.94 -22.27
CA THR A 206 -25.09 -33.80 -22.42
C THR A 206 -25.67 -33.53 -23.79
N ALA A 207 -25.63 -34.54 -24.66
CA ALA A 207 -26.24 -34.47 -25.98
C ALA A 207 -27.70 -34.02 -25.85
N ARG A 208 -28.14 -33.18 -26.79
CA ARG A 208 -29.52 -32.71 -26.87
C ARG A 208 -30.19 -33.41 -28.04
N THR A 209 -31.44 -33.78 -27.86
CA THR A 209 -32.24 -34.32 -28.95
C THR A 209 -32.86 -33.15 -29.71
N ILE A 210 -32.52 -33.01 -30.99
CA ILE A 210 -33.13 -32.05 -31.90
C ILE A 210 -33.94 -32.85 -32.91
N ASN A 211 -35.26 -32.75 -32.87
CA ASN A 211 -36.15 -33.46 -33.80
C ASN A 211 -35.92 -34.98 -33.85
N GLY A 212 -35.68 -35.59 -32.69
CA GLY A 212 -35.42 -37.01 -32.53
C GLY A 212 -33.97 -37.44 -32.83
N VAL A 213 -33.12 -36.54 -33.33
CA VAL A 213 -31.70 -36.82 -33.61
C VAL A 213 -30.86 -36.35 -32.43
N SER A 214 -30.01 -37.23 -31.90
CA SER A 214 -29.04 -36.88 -30.86
C SER A 214 -27.98 -35.96 -31.45
N PHE A 215 -27.71 -34.83 -30.78
CA PHE A 215 -26.71 -33.86 -31.17
C PHE A 215 -25.85 -33.48 -29.97
N ASP A 216 -24.55 -33.73 -30.09
CA ASP A 216 -23.55 -33.33 -29.11
C ASP A 216 -22.54 -32.32 -29.69
N GLY A 217 -22.66 -31.90 -30.96
CA GLY A 217 -21.74 -30.96 -31.58
C GLY A 217 -20.42 -31.55 -32.07
N SER A 218 -20.20 -32.88 -31.97
CA SER A 218 -19.01 -33.55 -32.55
C SER A 218 -18.98 -33.50 -34.07
N ALA A 219 -20.15 -33.35 -34.70
CA ALA A 219 -20.34 -33.18 -36.13
C ALA A 219 -21.56 -32.30 -36.41
N ASN A 220 -21.73 -31.86 -37.66
CA ASN A 220 -22.95 -31.19 -38.10
C ASN A 220 -24.19 -32.09 -37.89
N ILE A 221 -25.32 -31.51 -37.50
CA ILE A 221 -26.58 -32.24 -37.41
C ILE A 221 -27.16 -32.49 -38.80
N SER A 222 -27.58 -33.73 -39.07
CA SER A 222 -28.31 -34.10 -40.28
C SER A 222 -29.76 -34.44 -39.93
N LEU A 223 -30.72 -33.74 -40.53
CA LEU A 223 -32.15 -33.94 -40.32
C LEU A 223 -32.79 -34.48 -41.60
N SER A 224 -33.57 -35.54 -41.49
CA SER A 224 -34.41 -36.04 -42.59
C SER A 224 -35.75 -35.31 -42.64
N PRO A 225 -36.49 -35.38 -43.77
CA PRO A 225 -37.86 -34.87 -43.82
C PRO A 225 -38.79 -35.44 -42.75
N ALA A 226 -38.58 -36.69 -42.35
CA ALA A 226 -39.33 -37.31 -41.26
C ALA A 226 -39.01 -36.66 -39.90
N ASN A 227 -37.76 -36.28 -39.65
CA ASN A 227 -37.36 -35.60 -38.41
C ASN A 227 -38.06 -34.25 -38.25
N ILE A 228 -38.32 -33.52 -39.34
CA ILE A 228 -38.98 -32.21 -39.31
C ILE A 228 -40.51 -32.29 -39.41
N GLY A 229 -41.11 -33.49 -39.28
CA GLY A 229 -42.55 -33.67 -39.32
C GLY A 229 -43.17 -33.47 -40.70
N CYS A 230 -42.37 -33.57 -41.78
CA CYS A 230 -42.92 -33.60 -43.12
C CYS A 230 -43.61 -34.96 -43.32
N PRO A 231 -44.92 -35.00 -43.58
CA PRO A 231 -45.65 -36.26 -43.72
C PRO A 231 -45.01 -37.11 -44.82
N ALA A 232 -44.78 -38.39 -44.52
CA ALA A 232 -44.32 -39.33 -45.53
C ALA A 232 -45.34 -39.35 -46.68
N SER A 233 -44.90 -38.98 -47.88
CA SER A 233 -45.72 -39.15 -49.09
C SER A 233 -46.10 -40.64 -49.22
N PRO A 234 -47.39 -41.01 -49.25
CA PRO A 234 -47.83 -42.40 -49.38
C PRO A 234 -47.34 -43.11 -50.66
N THR A 235 -46.82 -42.36 -51.62
CA THR A 235 -46.37 -42.85 -52.93
C THR A 235 -44.89 -42.57 -53.21
N GLY A 236 -44.11 -42.25 -52.18
CA GLY A 236 -42.73 -41.81 -52.33
C GLY A 236 -42.65 -40.31 -52.61
N TRP A 237 -41.56 -39.69 -52.17
CA TRP A 237 -41.29 -38.31 -52.51
C TRP A 237 -41.28 -38.19 -54.03
N LEU A 238 -41.89 -37.12 -54.55
CA LEU A 238 -41.41 -36.59 -55.81
C LEU A 238 -39.92 -36.35 -55.58
N THR A 239 -39.07 -37.22 -56.14
CA THR A 239 -37.62 -37.09 -56.05
C THR A 239 -37.29 -35.78 -56.75
N THR A 240 -37.21 -34.69 -55.99
CA THR A 240 -36.36 -33.59 -56.41
C THR A 240 -35.00 -34.22 -56.63
N GLY A 241 -34.43 -34.00 -57.80
CA GLY A 241 -33.16 -34.61 -58.15
C GLY A 241 -32.14 -34.37 -57.06
N ASN A 242 -31.17 -35.28 -56.94
CA ASN A 242 -30.01 -35.12 -56.06
C ASN A 242 -29.56 -33.64 -56.13
N ASN A 243 -29.64 -32.90 -55.01
CA ASN A 243 -29.29 -31.48 -54.84
C ASN A 243 -30.44 -30.45 -54.75
N GLY A 244 -31.72 -30.86 -54.61
CA GLY A 244 -32.80 -29.90 -54.33
C GLY A 244 -33.25 -29.08 -55.55
N GLU A 245 -33.00 -29.61 -56.75
CA GLU A 245 -33.49 -29.05 -58.02
C GLU A 245 -35.03 -28.94 -58.02
N SER A 246 -35.55 -27.81 -58.53
CA SER A 246 -37.00 -27.60 -58.67
C SER A 246 -37.60 -28.58 -59.66
N ILE A 247 -38.80 -29.06 -59.37
CA ILE A 247 -39.52 -29.98 -60.25
C ILE A 247 -39.81 -29.27 -61.57
N THR A 248 -39.44 -29.88 -62.69
CA THR A 248 -39.76 -29.28 -63.99
C THR A 248 -41.26 -29.37 -64.26
N THR A 249 -41.79 -28.45 -65.05
CA THR A 249 -43.21 -28.47 -65.46
C THR A 249 -43.58 -29.82 -66.11
N ALA A 250 -42.66 -30.44 -66.85
CA ALA A 250 -42.87 -31.76 -67.45
C ALA A 250 -43.03 -32.86 -66.40
N GLN A 251 -42.16 -32.89 -65.38
CA GLN A 251 -42.24 -33.87 -64.28
C GLN A 251 -43.52 -33.70 -63.46
N LEU A 252 -43.94 -32.46 -63.18
CA LEU A 252 -45.21 -32.19 -62.50
C LEU A 252 -46.42 -32.65 -63.33
N VAL A 253 -46.39 -32.42 -64.65
CA VAL A 253 -47.44 -32.86 -65.57
C VAL A 253 -47.56 -34.38 -65.60
N THR A 254 -46.44 -35.09 -65.71
CA THR A 254 -46.42 -36.56 -65.69
C THR A 254 -46.94 -37.12 -64.36
N LEU A 255 -46.55 -36.54 -63.24
CA LEU A 255 -47.02 -36.97 -61.92
C LEU A 255 -48.54 -36.81 -61.78
N LEU A 256 -49.09 -35.67 -62.20
CA LEU A 256 -50.52 -35.40 -62.12
C LEU A 256 -51.32 -36.34 -63.03
N GLN A 257 -50.85 -36.60 -64.25
CA GLN A 257 -51.47 -37.57 -65.17
C GLN A 257 -51.47 -38.99 -64.61
N ASN A 258 -50.35 -39.44 -64.04
CA ASN A 258 -50.22 -40.77 -63.43
C ASN A 258 -51.13 -40.96 -62.20
N ASN A 259 -51.53 -39.86 -61.54
CA ASN A 259 -52.50 -39.87 -60.44
C ASN A 259 -53.94 -39.54 -60.90
N GLY A 260 -54.24 -39.69 -62.20
CA GLY A 260 -55.60 -39.59 -62.73
C GLY A 260 -56.10 -38.16 -62.99
N HIS A 261 -55.24 -37.14 -62.84
CA HIS A 261 -55.60 -35.78 -63.21
C HIS A 261 -55.45 -35.55 -64.71
N SER A 262 -56.53 -35.10 -65.35
CA SER A 262 -56.49 -34.65 -66.74
C SER A 262 -55.96 -33.22 -66.80
N ILE A 263 -54.79 -33.04 -67.40
CA ILE A 263 -54.20 -31.71 -67.62
C ILE A 263 -54.55 -31.27 -69.04
N ARG A 264 -55.47 -30.31 -69.16
CA ARG A 264 -55.77 -29.63 -70.43
C ARG A 264 -55.20 -28.22 -70.41
N LYS A 265 -54.37 -27.92 -71.40
CA LYS A 265 -53.75 -26.61 -71.56
C LYS A 265 -54.71 -25.68 -72.30
N HIS A 266 -55.19 -24.63 -71.65
CA HIS A 266 -56.00 -23.58 -72.28
C HIS A 266 -55.21 -22.27 -72.25
N GLY A 267 -54.38 -22.06 -73.28
CA GLY A 267 -53.47 -20.90 -73.33
C GLY A 267 -52.40 -20.94 -72.23
N SER A 268 -52.21 -19.81 -71.53
CA SER A 268 -51.24 -19.68 -70.42
C SER A 268 -51.77 -20.15 -69.07
N LEU A 269 -53.03 -20.61 -68.99
CA LEU A 269 -53.67 -21.06 -67.75
C LEU A 269 -53.81 -22.59 -67.75
N VAL A 270 -53.34 -23.23 -66.69
CA VAL A 270 -53.51 -24.68 -66.48
C VAL A 270 -54.65 -24.90 -65.50
N VAL A 271 -55.70 -25.58 -65.95
CA VAL A 271 -56.86 -25.92 -65.11
C VAL A 271 -56.75 -27.40 -64.71
N LEU A 272 -56.72 -27.66 -63.40
CA LEU A 272 -56.65 -29.01 -62.84
C LEU A 272 -58.07 -29.52 -62.57
N GLY A 273 -58.48 -30.58 -63.27
CA GLY A 273 -59.72 -31.31 -62.99
C GLY A 273 -59.45 -32.61 -62.26
N VAL A 274 -60.29 -32.98 -61.29
CA VAL A 274 -60.29 -34.30 -60.66
C VAL A 274 -61.31 -35.16 -61.39
N CYS A 275 -60.87 -36.26 -62.01
CA CYS A 275 -61.81 -37.30 -62.43
C CYS A 275 -62.22 -38.08 -61.17
N LYS A 276 -63.52 -38.21 -60.91
CA LYS A 276 -64.03 -39.19 -59.93
C LYS A 276 -63.84 -40.60 -60.47
#